data_AF-A0A8J7UVS9-F1
#
_entry.id   AF-A0A8J7UVS9-F1
#
_cell.length_a   1.000
_cell.length_b   1.000
_cell.length_c   1.000
_cell.angle_alpha   90.00
_cell.angle_beta   90.00
_cell.angle_gamma   90.00
#
_symmetry.space_group_name_H-M   'P 1'
#
loop_
_entity.id
_entity.type
_entity.pdbx_description
1 polymer ?
#
loop_
_entity_poly.entity_id
_entity_poly.type
_entity_poly.pdbx_seq_one_letter_code
_entity_poly.pdbx_strand_id
1 'polypeptide(L)'
;MKILYIILASVLLAGAIQSTSYAQSVNITESFKKHFNETVQAVHETDDADEKRAILNESFNKMISVIDRIESAVSLTEDENAILATYKYDLEKKKNQLNGLDGYDQVVDKDLDDFSNFSQDMIEQASRTITIGVTTALLILIILLLL
;
A
#
# COMPACT_ATOMS: atom_id res chain seq x y z
N MET A 1 -15.04 11.18 -60.06
CA MET A 1 -15.16 12.14 -58.93
C MET A 1 -15.81 11.58 -57.67
N LYS A 2 -16.51 10.44 -57.68
CA LYS A 2 -17.10 9.85 -56.44
C LYS A 2 -16.11 9.05 -55.58
N ILE A 3 -15.03 8.54 -56.17
CA ILE A 3 -14.05 7.68 -55.49
C ILE A 3 -13.06 8.51 -54.62
N LEU A 4 -12.83 9.78 -54.98
CA LEU A 4 -11.93 10.67 -54.23
C LEU A 4 -12.51 11.09 -52.86
N TYR A 5 -13.83 11.22 -52.74
CA TYR A 5 -14.50 11.57 -51.48
C TYR A 5 -14.56 10.42 -50.47
N ILE A 6 -14.50 9.17 -50.94
CA ILE A 6 -14.55 7.98 -50.07
C ILE A 6 -13.22 7.80 -49.34
N ILE A 7 -12.10 8.17 -49.98
CA ILE A 7 -10.77 8.10 -49.37
C ILE A 7 -10.56 9.25 -48.38
N LEU A 8 -11.15 10.44 -48.63
CA LEU A 8 -11.07 11.56 -47.68
C LEU A 8 -11.93 11.34 -46.42
N ALA A 9 -13.03 10.59 -46.53
CA ALA A 9 -13.91 10.27 -45.41
C ALA A 9 -13.36 9.18 -44.48
N SER A 10 -12.37 8.39 -44.92
CA SER A 10 -11.80 7.29 -44.13
C SER A 10 -10.57 7.70 -43.31
N VAL A 11 -9.98 8.88 -43.56
CA VAL A 11 -8.86 9.43 -42.76
C VAL A 11 -9.34 10.16 -41.50
N LEU A 12 -10.60 10.62 -41.47
CA LEU A 12 -11.16 11.34 -40.31
C LEU A 12 -11.61 10.44 -39.14
N LEU A 13 -11.65 9.12 -39.31
CA LEU A 13 -12.04 8.19 -38.24
C LEU A 13 -10.85 7.55 -37.51
N ALA A 14 -9.60 7.79 -37.96
CA ALA A 14 -8.40 7.27 -37.32
C ALA A 14 -7.87 8.14 -36.16
N GLY A 15 -8.48 9.30 -35.88
CA GLY A 15 -8.04 10.24 -34.84
C GLY A 15 -8.78 10.17 -33.51
N ALA A 16 -9.79 9.31 -33.35
CA ALA A 16 -10.67 9.31 -32.19
C ALA A 16 -10.41 8.21 -31.16
N ILE A 17 -9.39 7.37 -31.35
CA ILE A 17 -8.86 6.52 -30.27
C ILE A 17 -7.66 7.25 -29.69
N GLN A 18 -7.93 8.44 -29.13
CA GLN A 18 -7.08 8.93 -28.07
C GLN A 18 -7.33 7.96 -26.92
N SER A 19 -6.46 6.95 -26.79
CA SER A 19 -6.34 6.19 -25.55
C SER A 19 -5.91 7.20 -24.50
N THR A 20 -6.91 7.88 -23.91
CA THR A 20 -6.75 8.59 -22.66
C THR A 20 -6.39 7.52 -21.64
N SER A 21 -5.09 7.31 -21.48
CA SER A 21 -4.56 6.68 -20.27
C SER A 21 -4.99 7.60 -19.14
N TYR A 22 -6.16 7.35 -18.57
CA TYR A 22 -6.49 7.89 -17.28
C TYR A 22 -5.39 7.39 -16.36
N ALA A 23 -4.57 8.31 -15.86
CA ALA A 23 -3.65 8.02 -14.78
C ALA A 23 -4.53 7.49 -13.63
N GLN A 24 -4.57 6.18 -13.46
CA GLN A 24 -5.25 5.55 -12.36
C GLN A 24 -4.45 5.93 -11.12
N SER A 25 -4.96 6.88 -10.33
CA SER A 25 -4.33 7.24 -9.07
C SER A 25 -4.45 6.06 -8.12
N VAL A 26 -3.32 5.62 -7.59
CA VAL A 26 -3.26 4.51 -6.65
C VAL A 26 -3.45 5.07 -5.26
N ASN A 27 -4.45 4.56 -4.55
CA ASN A 27 -4.59 4.83 -3.13
C ASN A 27 -3.88 3.73 -2.34
N ILE A 28 -2.59 3.92 -2.10
CA ILE A 28 -1.73 2.99 -1.35
C ILE A 28 -2.30 2.75 0.04
N THR A 29 -2.85 3.80 0.64
CA THR A 29 -3.51 3.77 1.94
C THR A 29 -4.64 2.73 1.97
N GLU A 30 -5.47 2.63 0.93
CA GLU A 30 -6.53 1.61 0.88
C GLU A 30 -6.00 0.18 0.77
N SER A 31 -4.90 -0.03 0.05
CA SER A 31 -4.29 -1.36 -0.06
C SER A 31 -3.71 -1.81 1.28
N PHE A 32 -3.07 -0.88 2.00
CA PHE A 32 -2.54 -1.13 3.35
C PHE A 32 -3.63 -1.33 4.39
N LYS A 33 -4.70 -0.52 4.38
CA LYS A 33 -5.88 -0.73 5.23
C LYS A 33 -6.44 -2.13 5.02
N LYS A 34 -6.68 -2.52 3.76
CA LYS A 34 -7.22 -3.84 3.46
C LYS A 34 -6.31 -4.96 4.00
N HIS A 35 -5.02 -4.89 3.70
CA HIS A 35 -4.05 -5.88 4.16
C HIS A 35 -4.01 -6.00 5.70
N PHE A 36 -4.01 -4.86 6.39
CA PHE A 36 -3.94 -4.88 7.84
C PHE A 36 -5.27 -5.30 8.49
N ASN A 37 -6.41 -5.02 7.87
CA ASN A 37 -7.70 -5.54 8.33
C ASN A 37 -7.72 -7.09 8.26
N GLU A 38 -7.20 -7.67 7.18
CA GLU A 38 -7.02 -9.12 7.06
C GLU A 38 -6.02 -9.66 8.10
N THR A 39 -4.98 -8.90 8.41
CA THR A 39 -4.00 -9.24 9.46
C THR A 39 -4.67 -9.28 10.84
N VAL A 40 -5.46 -8.26 11.19
CA VAL A 40 -6.20 -8.20 12.46
C VAL A 40 -7.13 -9.39 12.57
N GLN A 41 -7.88 -9.70 11.51
CA GLN A 41 -8.76 -10.88 11.50
C GLN A 41 -7.96 -12.17 11.78
N ALA A 42 -6.82 -12.37 11.10
CA ALA A 42 -5.98 -13.54 11.33
C ALA A 42 -5.43 -13.62 12.76
N VAL A 43 -5.07 -12.48 13.36
CA VAL A 43 -4.64 -12.41 14.77
C VAL A 43 -5.75 -12.85 15.72
N HIS A 44 -6.98 -12.35 15.53
CA HIS A 44 -8.14 -12.73 16.36
C HIS A 44 -8.56 -14.19 16.19
N GLU A 45 -8.34 -14.78 15.01
CA GLU A 45 -8.65 -16.19 14.70
C GLU A 45 -7.58 -17.17 15.22
N THR A 46 -6.41 -16.68 15.62
CA THR A 46 -5.29 -17.48 16.13
C THR A 46 -5.37 -17.56 17.65
N ASP A 47 -5.07 -18.71 18.25
CA ASP A 47 -5.02 -18.86 19.72
C ASP A 47 -3.59 -18.69 20.28
N ASP A 48 -2.57 -19.11 19.52
CA ASP A 48 -1.18 -19.10 19.95
C ASP A 48 -0.55 -17.70 19.87
N ALA A 49 0.09 -17.27 20.96
CA ALA A 49 0.65 -15.92 21.06
C ALA A 49 1.88 -15.70 20.18
N ASP A 50 2.71 -16.73 20.00
CA ASP A 50 3.88 -16.63 19.13
C ASP A 50 3.45 -16.53 17.66
N GLU A 51 2.41 -17.28 17.27
CA GLU A 51 1.80 -17.20 15.94
C GLU A 51 1.14 -15.84 15.69
N LYS A 52 0.37 -15.29 16.65
CA LYS A 52 -0.16 -13.92 16.57
C LYS A 52 0.94 -12.88 16.34
N ARG A 53 2.03 -12.98 17.12
CA ARG A 53 3.17 -12.07 16.99
C ARG A 53 3.87 -12.24 15.65
N ALA A 54 3.97 -13.46 15.12
CA ALA A 54 4.54 -13.74 13.81
C ALA A 54 3.69 -13.11 12.69
N ILE A 55 2.37 -13.27 12.72
CA ILE A 55 1.42 -12.67 11.76
C ILE A 55 1.58 -11.15 11.72
N LEU A 56 1.62 -10.50 12.89
CA LEU A 56 1.82 -9.05 12.99
C LEU A 56 3.19 -8.62 12.43
N ASN A 57 4.26 -9.34 12.78
CA ASN A 57 5.60 -9.08 12.26
C ASN A 57 5.67 -9.18 10.74
N GLU A 58 5.09 -10.23 10.17
CA GLU A 58 5.05 -10.45 8.73
C GLU A 58 4.32 -9.30 8.04
N SER A 59 3.14 -8.92 8.55
CA SER A 59 2.34 -7.81 8.02
C SER A 59 3.12 -6.48 8.02
N PHE A 60 3.73 -6.10 9.15
CA PHE A 60 4.55 -4.89 9.20
C PHE A 60 5.74 -4.94 8.23
N ASN A 61 6.46 -6.08 8.17
CA ASN A 61 7.57 -6.24 7.24
C ASN A 61 7.13 -6.13 5.78
N LYS A 62 5.96 -6.69 5.44
CA LYS A 62 5.40 -6.64 4.09
C LYS A 62 5.09 -5.21 3.68
N MET A 63 4.41 -4.45 4.55
CA MET A 63 4.11 -3.04 4.31
C MET A 63 5.37 -2.18 4.17
N ILE A 64 6.36 -2.37 5.04
CA ILE A 64 7.65 -1.65 4.96
C ILE A 64 8.37 -1.96 3.64
N SER A 65 8.45 -3.24 3.26
CA SER A 65 9.09 -3.69 2.01
C SER A 65 8.41 -3.12 0.77
N VAL A 66 7.08 -2.95 0.82
CA VAL A 66 6.33 -2.28 -0.24
C VAL A 66 6.73 -0.81 -0.36
N ILE A 67 6.88 -0.09 0.76
CA ILE A 67 7.34 1.31 0.76
C ILE A 67 8.75 1.40 0.16
N ASP A 68 9.69 0.55 0.61
CA ASP A 68 11.06 0.51 0.09
C ASP A 68 11.08 0.35 -1.44
N ARG A 69 10.18 -0.50 -1.95
CA ARG A 69 10.08 -0.73 -3.39
C ARG A 69 9.51 0.48 -4.13
N ILE A 70 8.51 1.15 -3.58
CA ILE A 70 7.97 2.38 -4.16
C ILE A 70 9.06 3.45 -4.24
N GLU A 71 9.79 3.67 -3.14
CA GLU A 71 10.91 4.62 -3.06
C GLU A 71 12.01 4.30 -4.09
N SER A 72 12.28 3.00 -4.34
CA SER A 72 13.29 2.57 -5.32
C SER A 72 12.83 2.61 -6.78
N ALA A 73 11.53 2.51 -7.05
CA ALA A 73 10.98 2.26 -8.39
C ALA A 73 10.28 3.46 -9.01
N VAL A 74 9.91 4.47 -8.21
CA VAL A 74 9.12 5.62 -8.64
C VAL A 74 9.88 6.91 -8.36
N SER A 75 9.84 7.85 -9.31
CA SER A 75 10.28 9.22 -9.06
C SER A 75 9.21 9.94 -8.26
N LEU A 76 9.43 10.07 -6.96
CA LEU A 76 8.54 10.77 -6.03
C LEU A 76 8.95 12.24 -5.89
N THR A 77 7.98 13.12 -5.67
CA THR A 77 8.24 14.49 -5.20
C THR A 77 8.82 14.47 -3.78
N GLU A 78 9.41 15.59 -3.35
CA GLU A 78 9.93 15.72 -1.98
C GLU A 78 8.84 15.52 -0.92
N ASP A 79 7.65 16.06 -1.16
CA ASP A 79 6.49 15.89 -0.27
C ASP A 79 6.01 14.42 -0.20
N GLU A 80 5.94 13.73 -1.34
CA GLU A 80 5.58 12.31 -1.39
C GLU A 80 6.59 11.43 -0.65
N ASN A 81 7.89 11.71 -0.82
CA ASN A 81 8.96 11.04 -0.08
C ASN A 81 8.83 11.28 1.43
N ALA A 82 8.61 12.52 1.86
CA ALA A 82 8.47 12.85 3.27
C ALA A 82 7.26 12.15 3.93
N ILE A 83 6.15 12.04 3.19
CA ILE A 83 4.95 11.32 3.66
C ILE A 83 5.23 9.82 3.78
N LEU A 84 5.83 9.20 2.75
CA LEU A 84 6.17 7.77 2.78
C LEU A 84 7.19 7.43 3.88
N ALA A 85 8.21 8.26 4.06
CA ALA A 85 9.20 8.10 5.11
C ALA A 85 8.58 8.18 6.51
N THR A 86 7.66 9.13 6.73
CA THR A 86 6.90 9.23 8.00
C THR A 86 6.07 7.97 8.23
N TYR A 87 5.37 7.49 7.20
CA TYR A 87 4.52 6.32 7.31
C TYR A 87 5.32 5.04 7.56
N LYS A 88 6.47 4.87 6.87
CA LYS A 88 7.41 3.78 7.12
C LYS A 88 7.94 3.80 8.55
N TYR A 89 8.32 4.97 9.05
CA TYR A 89 8.79 5.14 10.42
C TYR A 89 7.73 4.71 11.45
N ASP A 90 6.46 5.08 11.24
CA ASP A 90 5.37 4.67 12.13
C ASP A 90 5.16 3.14 12.14
N LEU A 91 5.31 2.48 11.00
CA LEU A 91 5.28 1.01 10.90
C LEU A 91 6.48 0.35 11.59
N GLU A 92 7.69 0.88 11.39
CA GLU A 92 8.90 0.41 12.07
C GLU A 92 8.78 0.56 13.58
N LYS A 93 8.25 1.68 14.05
CA LYS A 93 7.97 1.91 15.47
C LYS A 93 6.99 0.89 16.03
N LYS A 94 5.89 0.60 15.33
CA LYS A 94 4.96 -0.45 15.76
C LYS A 94 5.62 -1.83 15.80
N LYS A 95 6.42 -2.17 14.80
CA LYS A 95 7.20 -3.42 14.80
C LYS A 95 8.18 -3.47 15.97
N ASN A 96 8.84 -2.38 16.30
CA ASN A 96 9.76 -2.33 17.43
C ASN A 96 9.01 -2.48 18.77
N GLN A 97 7.86 -1.83 18.93
CA GLN A 97 6.98 -2.02 20.10
C GLN A 97 6.55 -3.48 20.26
N LEU A 98 6.07 -4.10 19.18
CA LEU A 98 5.64 -5.51 19.18
C LEU A 98 6.72 -6.46 19.74
N ASN A 99 7.98 -6.18 19.42
CA ASN A 99 9.11 -7.06 19.72
C ASN A 99 9.98 -6.60 20.90
N GLY A 100 9.67 -5.45 21.52
CA GLY A 100 10.50 -4.88 22.58
C GLY A 100 11.90 -4.47 22.10
N LEU A 101 11.98 -3.92 20.89
CA LEU A 101 13.22 -3.43 20.29
C LEU A 101 13.31 -1.91 20.45
N ASP A 102 14.49 -1.34 20.19
CA ASP A 102 14.71 0.12 20.18
C ASP A 102 14.27 0.84 21.48
N GLY A 103 14.44 0.17 22.62
CA GLY A 103 14.11 0.72 23.94
C GLY A 103 12.62 0.60 24.33
N TYR A 104 11.80 -0.08 23.54
CA TYR A 104 10.43 -0.43 23.92
C TYR A 104 10.40 -1.71 24.77
N ASP A 105 9.42 -1.80 25.67
CA ASP A 105 9.04 -3.08 26.26
C ASP A 105 8.26 -3.90 25.23
N GLN A 106 8.51 -5.21 25.20
CA GLN A 106 7.79 -6.12 24.31
C GLN A 106 6.31 -6.15 24.69
N VAL A 107 5.43 -6.09 23.67
CA VAL A 107 4.00 -6.33 23.87
C VAL A 107 3.78 -7.72 24.43
N VAL A 108 3.17 -7.77 25.61
CA VAL A 108 2.87 -9.04 26.30
C VAL A 108 1.82 -9.83 25.52
N ASP A 109 1.93 -11.15 25.57
CA ASP A 109 1.11 -12.08 24.76
C ASP A 109 -0.40 -11.83 24.84
N LYS A 110 -0.90 -11.54 26.04
CA LYS A 110 -2.32 -11.27 26.30
C LYS A 110 -2.85 -9.98 25.66
N ASP A 111 -1.97 -9.06 25.29
CA ASP A 111 -2.32 -7.74 24.76
C ASP A 111 -2.15 -7.69 23.22
N LEU A 112 -1.81 -8.81 22.56
CA LEU A 112 -1.56 -8.86 21.12
C LEU A 112 -2.80 -8.51 20.27
N ASP A 113 -4.00 -8.90 20.71
CA ASP A 113 -5.26 -8.57 20.03
C ASP A 113 -5.53 -7.07 20.10
N ASP A 114 -5.42 -6.47 21.29
CA ASP A 114 -5.57 -5.03 21.49
C ASP A 114 -4.50 -4.24 20.73
N PHE A 115 -3.26 -4.73 20.74
CA PHE A 115 -2.18 -4.14 19.96
C PHE A 115 -2.46 -4.17 18.46
N SER A 116 -3.06 -5.24 17.95
CA SER A 116 -3.48 -5.35 16.54
C SER A 116 -4.54 -4.30 16.21
N ASN A 117 -5.55 -4.14 17.06
CA ASN A 117 -6.61 -3.14 16.88
C ASN A 117 -6.05 -1.70 16.91
N PHE A 118 -5.17 -1.37 17.86
CA PHE A 118 -4.56 -0.04 17.91
C PHE A 118 -3.60 0.24 16.74
N SER A 119 -3.03 -0.81 16.15
CA SER A 119 -2.20 -0.69 14.96
C SER A 119 -3.06 -0.49 13.71
N GLN A 120 -4.21 -1.14 13.65
CA GLN A 120 -5.23 -0.92 12.62
C GLN A 120 -5.73 0.52 12.66
N ASP A 121 -6.08 1.03 13.84
CA ASP A 121 -6.50 2.41 14.03
C ASP A 121 -5.46 3.40 13.49
N MET A 122 -4.16 3.15 13.69
CA MET A 122 -3.08 3.98 13.14
C MET A 122 -3.07 3.92 11.61
N ILE A 123 -3.23 2.73 11.03
CA ILE A 123 -3.23 2.53 9.58
C ILE A 123 -4.48 3.14 8.93
N GLU A 124 -5.62 3.08 9.60
CA GLU A 124 -6.87 3.70 9.14
C GLU A 124 -6.83 5.23 9.26
N GLN A 125 -6.26 5.75 10.35
CA GLN A 125 -6.12 7.18 10.63
C GLN A 125 -4.95 7.85 9.91
N ALA A 126 -4.11 7.10 9.20
CA ALA A 126 -3.15 7.63 8.25
C ALA A 126 -3.91 8.33 7.09
N SER A 127 -4.47 9.49 7.43
CA SER A 127 -5.47 10.28 6.71
C SER A 127 -4.86 11.11 5.58
N ARG A 128 -3.59 10.89 5.27
CA ARG A 128 -2.95 11.43 4.08
C ARG A 128 -3.12 10.40 2.98
N THR A 129 -4.13 10.59 2.13
CA THR A 129 -4.24 9.85 0.88
C THR A 129 -2.94 10.03 0.10
N ILE A 130 -2.06 9.03 0.11
CA ILE A 130 -0.83 9.04 -0.68
C ILE A 130 -1.25 8.78 -2.13
N THR A 131 -1.64 9.85 -2.83
CA THR A 131 -2.08 9.80 -4.22
C THR A 131 -0.85 9.88 -5.11
N ILE A 132 -0.13 8.77 -5.25
CA ILE A 132 1.05 8.76 -6.13
C ILE A 132 0.55 8.63 -7.57
N GLY A 133 1.04 9.48 -8.48
CA GLY A 133 0.79 9.38 -9.92
C GLY A 133 1.52 8.17 -10.50
N VAL A 134 0.90 6.99 -10.53
CA VAL A 134 1.64 5.75 -10.80
C VAL A 134 0.87 4.75 -11.67
N THR A 135 1.29 4.62 -12.93
CA THR A 135 0.82 3.53 -13.81
C THR A 135 1.56 2.21 -13.58
N THR A 136 2.77 2.20 -13.00
CA THR A 136 3.62 0.98 -12.89
C THR A 136 3.76 0.39 -11.48
N ALA A 137 3.89 1.20 -10.43
CA ALA A 137 3.97 0.71 -9.04
C ALA A 137 2.68 0.10 -8.49
N LEU A 138 1.50 0.35 -9.09
CA LEU A 138 0.24 -0.31 -8.69
C LEU A 138 0.31 -1.83 -8.83
N LEU A 139 0.76 -2.30 -10.01
CA LEU A 139 0.85 -3.72 -10.31
C LEU A 139 1.83 -4.38 -9.34
N ILE A 140 2.95 -3.70 -9.07
CA ILE A 140 3.94 -4.15 -8.10
C ILE A 140 3.30 -4.21 -6.70
N LEU A 141 2.66 -3.15 -6.22
CA LEU A 141 1.95 -3.11 -4.93
C LEU A 141 0.97 -4.27 -4.74
N ILE A 142 0.07 -4.47 -5.69
CA ILE A 142 -0.96 -5.51 -5.62
C ILE A 142 -0.30 -6.90 -5.63
N ILE A 143 0.65 -7.13 -6.54
CA ILE A 143 1.36 -8.42 -6.61
C ILE A 143 2.06 -8.71 -5.29
N LEU A 144 2.67 -7.71 -4.67
CA LEU A 144 3.44 -7.91 -3.45
C LEU A 144 2.60 -8.07 -2.20
N LEU A 145 1.44 -7.42 -2.12
CA LEU A 145 0.51 -7.65 -1.01
C LEU A 145 -0.25 -8.98 -1.14
N LEU A 146 -0.41 -9.50 -2.36
CA LEU A 146 -1.08 -10.79 -2.62
C LEU A 146 -0.16 -12.01 -2.59
N LEU A 147 1.12 -11.86 -2.93
CA LEU A 147 2.15 -12.90 -2.77
C LEU A 147 2.50 -13.13 -1.30
#